data_AF-A0A2J8PLZ9-F1
#
_entry.id   AF-A0A2J8PLZ9-F1
#
_cell.length_a   1.000
_cell.length_b   1.000
_cell.length_c   1.000
_cell.angle_alpha   90.00
_cell.angle_beta   90.00
_cell.angle_gamma   90.00
#
_symmetry.space_group_name_H-M   'P 1'
#
loop_
_entity.id
_entity.type
_entity.pdbx_description
1 polymer ?
#
loop_
_entity_poly.entity_id
_entity_poly.type
_entity_poly.pdbx_seq_one_letter_code
_entity_poly.pdbx_strand_id
1 'polypeptide(L)'
;MSAEAADREAATSSRPCTPPQTCWFEFLLEESLLEKHLRKPCPDPAPVQLIVQFLEQASKPSVNEQNQVQPPPDNKRNRILKLLALKVAAHLKWDLDILEKRAIRTIVQSSFPVKQAKPGPPQLSVMNQMQQEKELTENILKVLKEQAADSILVLEAALKLNKDLYVHTMRTLDLLAMEPGMVNGETESSAAGLKVKTEEMQCQVCYDLGAAYFQQGSTNSAVYENAREKFFRTKELIAEIGSLSLHCTIDEKRLAGYCQACDVLVPSSDSTSQQLTPYSQVHICLRSGNYQEVIQIFIEDNLTLSLPVQFRQSVLRELFKKAQQGNEALDEICFKVCACNTVRDILEGRTISVQFNQLFLRPNKEKIDFLLEVCSRSVNLEKASESLKGNMAAFLKNVCLGLEDLQYVFMISSHELFITLLKDEERKLLVDQMRKRSPRVNLCIKPVTSFYDIPASASVNIGQLEHQLILSVDPWRIRQILIELHGMTSERQFWTVSNK
;
A
#
# COMPACT_ATOMS: atom_id res chain seq x y z
N MET A 1 29.28 -19.97 -82.42
CA MET A 1 29.87 -19.65 -81.10
C MET A 1 28.98 -20.38 -80.08
N SER A 2 29.17 -21.69 -79.92
CA SER A 2 30.03 -22.34 -78.91
C SER A 2 29.36 -22.36 -77.53
N ALA A 3 29.19 -23.48 -76.82
CA ALA A 3 29.24 -24.92 -77.15
C ALA A 3 28.47 -25.71 -76.06
N GLU A 4 28.09 -26.96 -76.34
CA GLU A 4 27.87 -28.13 -75.43
C GLU A 4 27.20 -27.93 -74.04
N ALA A 5 26.04 -28.58 -73.75
CA ALA A 5 25.89 -29.96 -73.23
C ALA A 5 26.38 -30.15 -71.77
N ALA A 6 25.73 -30.84 -70.83
CA ALA A 6 24.46 -31.59 -70.76
C ALA A 6 23.99 -31.63 -69.26
N ASP A 7 22.95 -32.33 -68.76
CA ASP A 7 21.89 -33.20 -69.33
C ASP A 7 20.63 -33.11 -68.42
N ARG A 8 19.84 -34.18 -68.30
CA ARG A 8 18.64 -34.36 -67.46
C ARG A 8 18.97 -34.80 -66.02
N GLU A 9 18.07 -34.48 -65.08
CA GLU A 9 17.28 -35.52 -64.37
C GLU A 9 16.11 -34.93 -63.55
N ALA A 10 15.16 -35.80 -63.14
CA ALA A 10 13.87 -35.40 -62.59
C ALA A 10 13.89 -35.20 -61.06
N ALA A 11 13.51 -34.02 -60.59
CA ALA A 11 13.31 -33.75 -59.17
C ALA A 11 11.93 -34.27 -58.69
N THR A 12 11.93 -35.43 -58.04
CA THR A 12 10.76 -35.94 -57.29
C THR A 12 10.56 -35.12 -56.00
N SER A 13 9.31 -34.74 -55.72
CA SER A 13 8.99 -33.90 -54.56
C SER A 13 9.07 -34.69 -53.24
N SER A 14 10.10 -34.45 -52.43
CA SER A 14 10.18 -34.91 -51.04
C SER A 14 9.57 -33.86 -50.09
N ARG A 15 8.89 -34.33 -49.04
CA ARG A 15 8.30 -33.48 -47.99
C ARG A 15 9.41 -32.80 -47.16
N PRO A 16 9.17 -31.60 -46.60
CA PRO A 16 10.11 -31.01 -45.65
C PRO A 16 10.24 -31.91 -44.43
N CYS A 17 11.45 -32.39 -44.17
CA CYS A 17 11.74 -33.30 -43.07
C CYS A 17 12.01 -32.50 -41.80
N THR A 18 11.13 -32.63 -40.79
CA THR A 18 11.45 -32.21 -39.41
C THR A 18 12.69 -33.01 -38.96
N PRO A 19 13.70 -32.37 -38.32
CA PRO A 19 14.84 -33.13 -37.80
C PRO A 19 14.37 -34.21 -36.80
N PRO A 20 14.99 -35.40 -36.79
CA PRO A 20 14.57 -36.49 -35.94
C PRO A 20 14.69 -36.10 -34.46
N GLN A 21 13.61 -36.30 -33.71
CA GLN A 21 13.56 -36.01 -32.28
C GLN A 21 14.40 -37.05 -31.52
N THR A 22 15.49 -36.60 -30.90
CA THR A 22 16.51 -37.46 -30.26
C THR A 22 15.87 -38.31 -29.16
N CYS A 23 15.77 -39.61 -29.38
CA CYS A 23 15.08 -40.51 -28.47
C CYS A 23 15.91 -40.87 -27.23
N TRP A 24 15.26 -41.10 -26.10
CA TRP A 24 15.94 -41.33 -24.80
C TRP A 24 16.97 -42.48 -24.83
N PHE A 25 16.78 -43.49 -25.68
CA PHE A 25 17.70 -44.62 -25.80
C PHE A 25 18.98 -44.30 -26.59
N GLU A 26 19.00 -43.24 -27.40
CA GLU A 26 20.20 -42.82 -28.15
C GLU A 26 21.30 -42.35 -27.19
N PHE A 27 20.92 -41.74 -26.06
CA PHE A 27 21.83 -41.37 -24.97
C PHE A 27 22.43 -42.57 -24.21
N LEU A 28 21.90 -43.79 -24.40
CA LEU A 28 22.55 -45.03 -23.92
C LEU A 28 23.59 -45.59 -24.89
N LEU A 29 23.55 -45.17 -26.17
CA LEU A 29 24.40 -45.70 -27.23
C LEU A 29 25.65 -44.84 -27.47
N GLU A 30 25.55 -43.52 -27.31
CA GLU A 30 26.68 -42.60 -27.45
C GLU A 30 26.83 -41.71 -26.21
N GLU A 31 27.87 -41.96 -25.41
CA GLU A 31 28.12 -41.25 -24.15
C GLU A 31 28.33 -39.74 -24.34
N SER A 32 28.90 -39.30 -25.47
CA SER A 32 29.12 -37.88 -25.77
C SER A 32 27.87 -37.14 -26.29
N LEU A 33 26.81 -37.86 -26.66
CA LEU A 33 25.60 -37.27 -27.25
C LEU A 33 24.81 -36.42 -26.25
N LEU A 34 24.79 -36.83 -24.98
CA LEU A 34 24.10 -36.10 -23.92
C LEU A 34 24.66 -34.69 -23.75
N GLU A 35 25.99 -34.55 -23.66
CA GLU A 35 26.62 -33.23 -23.57
C GLU A 35 26.41 -32.37 -24.81
N LYS A 36 26.54 -32.95 -26.01
CA LYS A 36 26.27 -32.24 -27.28
C LYS A 36 24.83 -31.74 -27.35
N HIS A 37 23.87 -32.51 -26.83
CA HIS A 37 22.46 -32.13 -26.77
C HIS A 37 22.20 -31.01 -25.77
N LEU A 38 22.70 -31.15 -24.53
CA LEU A 38 22.49 -30.18 -23.46
C LEU A 38 23.16 -28.81 -23.73
N ARG A 39 24.17 -28.74 -24.61
CA ARG A 39 24.80 -27.49 -25.05
C ARG A 39 24.01 -26.73 -26.14
N LYS A 40 22.90 -27.29 -26.67
CA LYS A 40 22.04 -26.59 -27.66
C LYS A 40 21.28 -25.43 -26.98
N PRO A 41 20.97 -24.32 -27.69
CA PRO A 41 20.22 -23.20 -27.11
C PRO A 41 18.75 -23.53 -26.79
N CYS A 42 18.16 -24.50 -27.51
CA CYS A 42 16.83 -25.05 -27.24
C CYS A 42 16.86 -26.57 -27.47
N PRO A 43 17.26 -27.37 -26.46
CA PRO A 43 17.26 -28.82 -26.58
C PRO A 43 15.83 -29.39 -26.52
N ASP A 44 15.48 -30.23 -27.49
CA ASP A 44 14.23 -31.01 -27.54
C ASP A 44 14.57 -32.51 -27.66
N PRO A 45 14.22 -33.36 -26.67
CA PRO A 45 13.51 -33.04 -25.43
C PRO A 45 14.33 -32.16 -24.47
N ALA A 46 13.62 -31.40 -23.64
CA ALA A 46 14.19 -30.48 -22.67
C ALA A 46 14.89 -31.21 -21.51
N PRO A 47 15.85 -30.58 -20.78
CA PRO A 47 16.65 -31.27 -19.77
C PRO A 47 15.80 -31.87 -18.63
N VAL A 48 14.76 -31.17 -18.19
CA VAL A 48 13.82 -31.68 -17.17
C VAL A 48 13.03 -32.88 -17.69
N GLN A 49 12.61 -32.86 -18.97
CA GLN A 49 11.90 -33.98 -19.59
C GLN A 49 12.82 -35.20 -19.71
N LEU A 50 14.10 -35.01 -20.01
CA LEU A 50 15.09 -36.10 -20.01
C LEU A 50 15.28 -36.72 -18.62
N ILE A 51 15.36 -35.91 -17.55
CA ILE A 51 15.42 -36.43 -16.17
C ILE A 51 14.20 -37.30 -15.87
N VAL A 52 12.99 -36.81 -16.16
CA VAL A 52 11.74 -37.56 -15.94
C VAL A 52 11.74 -38.86 -16.76
N GLN A 53 12.07 -38.80 -18.05
CA GLN A 53 12.11 -39.97 -18.93
C GLN A 53 13.13 -41.01 -18.45
N PHE A 54 14.35 -40.61 -18.09
CA PHE A 54 15.37 -41.55 -17.62
C PHE A 54 14.98 -42.20 -16.29
N LEU A 55 14.43 -41.45 -15.34
CA LEU A 55 13.97 -41.98 -14.05
C LEU A 55 12.74 -42.87 -14.19
N GLU A 56 11.78 -42.52 -15.05
CA GLU A 56 10.61 -43.35 -15.36
C GLU A 56 11.04 -44.69 -15.96
N GLN A 57 11.91 -44.68 -16.99
CA GLN A 57 12.39 -45.90 -17.63
C GLN A 57 13.25 -46.76 -16.69
N ALA A 58 13.99 -46.16 -15.75
CA ALA A 58 14.78 -46.87 -14.74
C ALA A 58 13.93 -47.44 -13.59
N SER A 59 12.71 -46.93 -13.39
CA SER A 59 11.80 -47.30 -12.30
C SER A 59 10.64 -48.20 -12.74
N LYS A 60 10.56 -48.55 -14.03
CA LYS A 60 9.55 -49.48 -14.55
C LYS A 60 9.67 -50.84 -13.87
N PRO A 61 8.62 -51.34 -13.19
CA PRO A 61 8.66 -52.64 -12.56
C PRO A 61 8.76 -53.73 -13.63
N SER A 62 9.54 -54.77 -13.37
CA SER A 62 9.62 -55.93 -14.24
C SER A 62 8.47 -56.89 -13.93
N VAL A 63 7.84 -57.41 -14.97
CA VAL A 63 6.83 -58.46 -14.87
C VAL A 63 7.52 -59.81 -15.08
N ASN A 64 7.34 -60.77 -14.18
CA ASN A 64 7.90 -62.11 -14.33
C ASN A 64 7.09 -62.96 -15.35
N GLU A 65 7.60 -64.15 -15.70
CA GLU A 65 6.93 -65.08 -16.63
C GLU A 65 5.53 -65.56 -16.17
N GLN A 66 5.12 -65.22 -14.94
CA GLN A 66 3.85 -65.55 -14.32
C GLN A 66 2.96 -64.30 -14.13
N ASN A 67 3.26 -63.19 -14.81
CA ASN A 67 2.56 -61.90 -14.73
C ASN A 67 2.54 -61.22 -13.35
N GLN A 68 3.45 -61.58 -12.45
CA GLN A 68 3.61 -60.91 -11.16
C GLN A 68 4.55 -59.71 -11.26
N VAL A 69 4.15 -58.59 -10.65
CA VAL A 69 4.90 -57.34 -10.63
C VAL A 69 6.03 -57.44 -9.61
N GLN A 70 7.29 -57.39 -10.08
CA GLN A 70 8.48 -57.34 -9.23
C GLN A 70 9.03 -55.91 -9.14
N PRO A 71 9.69 -55.54 -8.02
CA PRO A 71 10.37 -54.25 -7.91
C PRO A 71 11.40 -54.06 -9.04
N PRO A 72 11.64 -52.82 -9.49
CA PRO A 72 12.50 -52.55 -10.65
C PRO A 72 13.91 -53.14 -10.43
N PRO A 73 14.40 -53.99 -11.35
CA PRO A 73 15.65 -54.72 -11.16
C PRO A 73 16.85 -53.76 -11.23
N ASP A 74 17.77 -53.84 -10.26
CA ASP A 74 18.98 -53.02 -10.24
C ASP A 74 20.06 -53.56 -11.21
N ASN A 75 19.73 -53.51 -12.49
CA ASN A 75 20.59 -53.96 -13.59
C ASN A 75 21.47 -52.82 -14.14
N LYS A 76 22.49 -53.17 -14.93
CA LYS A 76 23.43 -52.20 -15.52
C LYS A 76 22.73 -51.09 -16.32
N ARG A 77 21.64 -51.41 -17.04
CA ARG A 77 20.82 -50.42 -17.78
C ARG A 77 20.17 -49.39 -16.84
N ASN A 78 19.55 -49.84 -15.75
CA ASN A 78 18.86 -48.96 -14.81
C ASN A 78 19.83 -48.10 -14.00
N ARG A 79 21.04 -48.61 -13.71
CA ARG A 79 22.15 -47.81 -13.15
C ARG A 79 22.62 -46.72 -14.11
N ILE A 80 22.83 -47.04 -15.39
CA ILE A 80 23.21 -46.06 -16.42
C ILE A 80 22.09 -45.01 -16.62
N LEU A 81 20.81 -45.40 -16.64
CA LEU A 81 19.71 -44.45 -16.76
C LEU A 81 19.63 -43.47 -15.57
N LYS A 82 19.80 -43.96 -14.33
CA LYS A 82 19.90 -43.10 -13.15
C LYS A 82 21.12 -42.17 -13.23
N LEU A 83 22.26 -42.67 -13.71
CA LEU A 83 23.45 -41.85 -13.94
C LEU A 83 23.22 -40.77 -15.02
N LEU A 84 22.55 -41.07 -16.13
CA LEU A 84 22.19 -40.08 -17.15
C LEU A 84 21.27 -39.00 -16.58
N ALA A 85 20.27 -39.36 -15.77
CA ALA A 85 19.43 -38.39 -15.06
C ALA A 85 20.26 -37.47 -14.14
N LEU A 86 21.20 -38.04 -13.39
CA LEU A 86 22.13 -37.29 -12.55
C LEU A 86 23.06 -36.38 -13.37
N LYS A 87 23.57 -36.83 -14.53
CA LYS A 87 24.39 -36.01 -15.44
C LYS A 87 23.59 -34.82 -15.98
N VAL A 88 22.31 -35.00 -16.33
CA VAL A 88 21.43 -33.89 -16.74
C VAL A 88 21.18 -32.92 -15.57
N ALA A 89 20.90 -33.42 -14.37
CA ALA A 89 20.75 -32.58 -13.18
C ALA A 89 22.03 -31.79 -12.87
N ALA A 90 23.20 -32.42 -13.03
CA ALA A 90 24.50 -31.78 -12.88
C ALA A 90 24.81 -30.72 -13.95
N HIS A 91 24.36 -30.92 -15.19
CA HIS A 91 24.41 -29.90 -16.24
C HIS A 91 23.54 -28.68 -15.89
N LEU A 92 22.35 -28.92 -15.33
CA LEU A 92 21.49 -27.89 -14.75
C LEU A 92 22.06 -27.31 -13.43
N LYS A 93 23.31 -27.64 -13.04
CA LYS A 93 23.96 -27.25 -11.78
C LYS A 93 23.16 -27.61 -10.52
N TRP A 94 22.27 -28.60 -10.62
CA TRP A 94 21.25 -28.92 -9.63
C TRP A 94 20.44 -27.70 -9.20
N ASP A 95 20.09 -26.87 -10.17
CA ASP A 95 19.18 -25.76 -9.95
C ASP A 95 17.83 -26.28 -9.41
N LEU A 96 17.69 -26.16 -8.10
CA LEU A 96 16.48 -26.55 -7.36
C LEU A 96 15.25 -25.76 -7.84
N ASP A 97 15.43 -24.61 -8.47
CA ASP A 97 14.36 -23.81 -9.07
C ASP A 97 13.78 -24.51 -10.31
N ILE A 98 14.59 -25.34 -10.98
CA ILE A 98 14.21 -26.16 -12.14
C ILE A 98 13.68 -27.54 -11.70
N LEU A 99 14.18 -28.10 -10.58
CA LEU A 99 13.93 -29.50 -10.18
C LEU A 99 12.74 -29.70 -9.24
N GLU A 100 12.54 -28.88 -8.19
CA GLU A 100 11.44 -29.07 -7.21
C GLU A 100 10.74 -27.77 -6.81
N LYS A 101 11.48 -26.67 -6.55
CA LYS A 101 10.90 -25.40 -6.08
C LYS A 101 9.94 -24.78 -7.10
N ARG A 102 9.93 -25.25 -8.35
CA ARG A 102 8.96 -24.84 -9.37
C ARG A 102 7.52 -24.99 -8.89
N ALA A 103 7.18 -25.99 -8.07
CA ALA A 103 5.82 -26.13 -7.53
C ALA A 103 5.42 -24.90 -6.69
N ILE A 104 6.11 -24.67 -5.58
CA ILE A 104 5.84 -23.55 -4.66
C ILE A 104 5.98 -22.20 -5.37
N ARG A 105 7.07 -21.98 -6.13
CA ARG A 105 7.25 -20.72 -6.86
C ARG A 105 6.20 -20.49 -7.94
N THR A 106 5.73 -21.52 -8.66
CA THR A 106 4.64 -21.35 -9.64
C THR A 106 3.34 -20.98 -8.94
N ILE A 107 3.02 -21.58 -7.79
CA ILE A 107 1.83 -21.24 -6.99
C ILE A 107 1.89 -19.79 -6.49
N VAL A 108 3.03 -19.37 -5.94
CA VAL A 108 3.25 -17.98 -5.51
C VAL A 108 3.23 -17.03 -6.71
N GLN A 109 3.92 -17.34 -7.80
CA GLN A 109 3.96 -16.50 -9.00
C GLN A 109 2.59 -16.35 -9.67
N SER A 110 1.79 -17.43 -9.70
CA SER A 110 0.41 -17.39 -10.23
C SER A 110 -0.54 -16.51 -9.42
N SER A 111 -0.21 -16.20 -8.16
CA SER A 111 -0.99 -15.29 -7.31
C SER A 111 -0.73 -13.82 -7.60
N PHE A 112 0.35 -13.47 -8.32
CA PHE A 112 0.65 -12.08 -8.69
C PHE A 112 -0.15 -11.65 -9.92
N PRO A 113 -0.72 -10.42 -9.94
CA PRO A 113 -1.41 -9.86 -11.09
C PRO A 113 -0.41 -9.38 -12.16
N VAL A 114 0.31 -10.32 -12.79
CA VAL A 114 1.24 -10.01 -13.89
C VAL A 114 0.44 -9.64 -15.13
N LYS A 115 0.72 -8.47 -15.70
CA LYS A 115 0.08 -7.98 -16.93
C LYS A 115 0.44 -8.90 -18.10
N GLN A 116 -0.53 -9.71 -18.53
CA GLN A 116 -0.37 -10.57 -19.70
C GLN A 116 -0.18 -9.76 -20.99
N ALA A 117 0.55 -10.32 -21.95
CA ALA A 117 0.65 -9.76 -23.29
C ALA A 117 -0.75 -9.71 -23.92
N LYS A 118 -1.16 -8.55 -24.46
CA LYS A 118 -2.44 -8.46 -25.17
C LYS A 118 -2.37 -9.34 -26.42
N PRO A 119 -3.28 -10.31 -26.60
CA PRO A 119 -3.34 -11.05 -27.85
C PRO A 119 -3.68 -10.11 -29.03
N GLY A 120 -3.25 -10.52 -30.22
CA GLY A 120 -3.59 -9.83 -31.48
C GLY A 120 -5.09 -9.93 -31.83
N PRO A 121 -5.49 -9.46 -33.03
CA PRO A 121 -6.89 -9.48 -33.44
C PRO A 121 -7.48 -10.91 -33.37
N PRO A 122 -8.70 -11.08 -32.84
CA PRO A 122 -9.23 -12.39 -32.49
C PRO A 122 -9.56 -13.23 -33.73
N GLN A 123 -8.84 -14.33 -33.91
CA GLN A 123 -9.25 -15.44 -34.76
C GLN A 123 -9.87 -16.54 -33.89
N LEU A 124 -10.96 -17.15 -34.37
CA LEU A 124 -11.74 -18.15 -33.61
C LEU A 124 -10.92 -19.38 -33.16
N SER A 125 -9.90 -19.80 -33.92
CA SER A 125 -8.98 -20.87 -33.52
C SER A 125 -8.15 -20.51 -32.29
N VAL A 126 -7.65 -19.27 -32.23
CA VAL A 126 -6.83 -18.75 -31.12
C VAL A 126 -7.66 -18.63 -29.84
N MET A 127 -8.97 -18.34 -29.95
CA MET A 127 -9.84 -18.24 -28.78
C MET A 127 -10.05 -19.59 -28.08
N ASN A 128 -10.28 -20.67 -28.84
CA ASN A 128 -10.38 -22.02 -28.29
C ASN A 128 -9.03 -22.51 -27.72
N GLN A 129 -7.91 -22.18 -28.37
CA GLN A 129 -6.57 -22.50 -27.86
C GLN A 129 -6.27 -21.77 -26.54
N MET A 130 -6.52 -20.46 -26.45
CA MET A 130 -6.34 -19.70 -25.20
C MET A 130 -7.24 -20.20 -24.07
N GLN A 131 -8.48 -20.62 -24.38
CA GLN A 131 -9.38 -21.20 -23.38
C GLN A 131 -8.83 -22.55 -22.88
N GLN A 132 -8.38 -23.43 -23.79
CA GLN A 132 -7.81 -24.74 -23.45
C GLN A 132 -6.48 -24.62 -22.69
N GLU A 133 -5.61 -23.67 -23.06
CA GLU A 133 -4.38 -23.35 -22.33
C GLU A 133 -4.67 -22.82 -20.93
N LYS A 134 -5.72 -22.00 -20.77
CA LYS A 134 -6.16 -21.50 -19.48
C LYS A 134 -6.69 -22.62 -18.58
N GLU A 135 -7.57 -23.48 -19.09
CA GLU A 135 -8.09 -24.66 -18.37
C GLU A 135 -6.95 -25.64 -18.01
N LEU A 136 -5.99 -25.87 -18.91
CA LEU A 136 -4.79 -26.66 -18.62
C LEU A 136 -3.96 -26.02 -17.50
N THR A 137 -3.77 -24.70 -17.54
CA THR A 137 -3.02 -23.95 -16.51
C THR A 137 -3.74 -24.02 -15.15
N GLU A 138 -5.06 -23.86 -15.09
CA GLU A 138 -5.84 -23.97 -13.87
C GLU A 138 -5.80 -25.39 -13.28
N ASN A 139 -5.86 -26.43 -14.13
CA ASN A 139 -5.72 -27.83 -13.71
C ASN A 139 -4.31 -28.12 -13.17
N ILE A 140 -3.25 -27.64 -13.83
CA ILE A 140 -1.87 -27.74 -13.33
C ILE A 140 -1.74 -27.04 -11.98
N LEU A 141 -2.25 -25.82 -11.84
CA LEU A 141 -2.22 -25.08 -10.58
C LEU A 141 -3.00 -25.77 -9.45
N LYS A 142 -4.06 -26.52 -9.76
CA LYS A 142 -4.77 -27.35 -8.78
C LYS A 142 -3.89 -28.49 -8.27
N VAL A 143 -3.30 -29.27 -9.17
CA VAL A 143 -2.39 -30.38 -8.80
C VAL A 143 -1.17 -29.88 -8.02
N LEU A 144 -0.58 -28.76 -8.42
CA LEU A 144 0.54 -28.15 -7.70
C LEU A 144 0.13 -27.71 -6.28
N LYS A 145 -1.08 -27.17 -6.08
CA LYS A 145 -1.59 -26.83 -4.74
C LYS A 145 -1.81 -28.06 -3.85
N GLU A 146 -2.25 -29.17 -4.43
CA GLU A 146 -2.39 -30.45 -3.72
C GLU A 146 -1.01 -31.00 -3.29
N GLN A 147 0.02 -30.86 -4.14
CA GLN A 147 1.41 -31.26 -3.86
C GLN A 147 2.24 -30.24 -3.06
N ALA A 148 1.67 -29.07 -2.73
CA ALA A 148 2.39 -28.00 -2.05
C ALA A 148 2.77 -28.36 -0.61
N ALA A 149 1.95 -29.17 0.06
CA ALA A 149 2.19 -29.58 1.44
C ALA A 149 3.45 -30.46 1.56
N ASP A 150 3.58 -31.46 0.68
CA ASP A 150 4.77 -32.33 0.62
C ASP A 150 6.03 -31.52 0.27
N SER A 151 5.90 -30.57 -0.66
CA SER A 151 6.99 -29.65 -1.03
C SER A 151 7.45 -28.79 0.16
N ILE A 152 6.52 -28.31 0.99
CA ILE A 152 6.84 -27.55 2.21
C ILE A 152 7.56 -28.45 3.23
N LEU A 153 7.10 -29.68 3.44
CA LEU A 153 7.75 -30.63 4.36
C LEU A 153 9.19 -30.97 3.93
N VAL A 154 9.46 -31.11 2.63
CA VAL A 154 10.82 -31.31 2.08
C VAL A 154 11.69 -30.09 2.34
N LEU A 155 11.19 -28.87 2.14
CA LEU A 155 11.92 -27.64 2.42
C LEU A 155 12.17 -27.43 3.93
N GLU A 156 11.20 -27.74 4.79
CA GLU A 156 11.37 -27.74 6.26
C GLU A 156 12.41 -28.77 6.74
N ALA A 157 12.50 -29.92 6.06
CA ALA A 157 13.55 -30.91 6.31
C ALA A 157 14.91 -30.40 5.81
N ALA A 158 14.98 -29.72 4.66
CA ALA A 158 16.20 -29.14 4.13
C ALA A 158 16.80 -28.06 5.06
N LEU A 159 15.97 -27.25 5.73
CA LEU A 159 16.44 -26.28 6.74
C LEU A 159 17.17 -26.92 7.93
N LYS A 160 16.97 -28.22 8.20
CA LYS A 160 17.63 -28.95 9.31
C LYS A 160 19.03 -29.48 8.93
N LEU A 161 19.45 -29.29 7.68
CA LEU A 161 20.77 -29.69 7.21
C LEU A 161 21.81 -28.64 7.62
N ASN A 162 22.66 -28.99 8.59
CA ASN A 162 23.74 -28.14 9.10
C ASN A 162 25.11 -28.48 8.46
N LYS A 163 25.11 -28.87 7.18
CA LYS A 163 26.32 -29.27 6.44
C LYS A 163 26.28 -28.74 5.02
N ASP A 164 27.43 -28.23 4.57
CA ASP A 164 27.60 -27.77 3.20
C ASP A 164 27.35 -28.91 2.21
N LEU A 165 26.58 -28.61 1.16
CA LEU A 165 26.21 -29.59 0.15
C LEU A 165 27.23 -29.58 -0.99
N TYR A 166 27.87 -30.72 -1.21
CA TYR A 166 28.76 -30.94 -2.35
C TYR A 166 27.98 -31.52 -3.52
N VAL A 167 27.42 -30.61 -4.31
CA VAL A 167 26.63 -30.90 -5.49
C VAL A 167 27.52 -31.52 -6.57
N HIS A 168 27.17 -32.70 -7.05
CA HIS A 168 28.00 -33.40 -8.02
C HIS A 168 27.92 -32.72 -9.41
N THR A 169 29.07 -32.35 -9.96
CA THR A 169 29.21 -31.92 -11.36
C THR A 169 29.21 -33.13 -12.29
N MET A 170 29.01 -32.93 -13.60
CA MET A 170 29.09 -34.03 -14.59
C MET A 170 30.42 -34.79 -14.46
N ARG A 171 31.53 -34.05 -14.35
CA ARG A 171 32.88 -34.60 -14.14
C ARG A 171 33.01 -35.48 -12.89
N THR A 172 32.39 -35.11 -11.77
CA THR A 172 32.40 -35.98 -10.57
C THR A 172 31.50 -37.20 -10.70
N LEU A 173 30.41 -37.11 -11.48
CA LEU A 173 29.56 -38.27 -11.78
C LEU A 173 30.25 -39.26 -12.73
N ASP A 174 31.06 -38.77 -13.68
CA ASP A 174 31.90 -39.61 -14.54
C ASP A 174 32.92 -40.41 -13.72
N LEU A 175 33.58 -39.77 -12.75
CA LEU A 175 34.54 -40.41 -11.84
C LEU A 175 33.89 -41.46 -10.93
N LEU A 176 32.67 -41.21 -10.46
CA LEU A 176 31.87 -42.18 -9.67
C LEU A 176 31.30 -43.34 -10.51
N ALA A 177 31.27 -43.20 -11.84
CA ALA A 177 30.80 -44.23 -12.75
C ALA A 177 31.90 -45.22 -13.20
N MET A 178 33.17 -44.91 -12.94
CA MET A 178 34.29 -45.83 -13.15
C MET A 178 34.27 -46.98 -12.12
N GLU A 179 34.88 -48.12 -12.45
CA GLU A 179 34.82 -49.28 -11.55
C GLU A 179 35.48 -49.02 -10.18
N PRO A 180 35.00 -49.64 -9.08
CA PRO A 180 35.45 -49.36 -7.71
C PRO A 180 36.93 -49.62 -7.39
N GLY A 181 37.75 -50.05 -8.36
CA GLY A 181 39.19 -50.23 -8.23
C GLY A 181 40.05 -49.19 -8.98
N MET A 182 39.45 -48.25 -9.71
CA MET A 182 40.19 -47.26 -10.52
C MET A 182 40.24 -45.84 -9.93
N VAL A 183 39.66 -45.63 -8.74
CA VAL A 183 39.45 -44.28 -8.19
C VAL A 183 40.36 -44.05 -6.98
N ASN A 184 41.24 -43.05 -7.09
CA ASN A 184 42.36 -42.79 -6.17
C ASN A 184 41.94 -42.13 -4.84
N GLY A 185 40.88 -42.60 -4.17
CA GLY A 185 40.33 -41.99 -2.94
C GLY A 185 39.69 -40.61 -3.12
N GLU A 186 39.79 -40.02 -4.33
CA GLU A 186 39.25 -38.72 -4.71
C GLU A 186 37.72 -38.65 -4.80
N THR A 187 36.97 -39.70 -4.45
CA THR A 187 35.50 -39.70 -4.50
C THR A 187 34.81 -39.59 -3.15
N GLU A 188 35.46 -39.98 -2.04
CA GLU A 188 34.84 -39.96 -0.72
C GLU A 188 35.11 -38.67 0.07
N SER A 189 36.10 -37.87 -0.34
CA SER A 189 36.54 -36.67 0.39
C SER A 189 36.76 -35.41 -0.46
N SER A 190 36.60 -35.48 -1.79
CA SER A 190 37.00 -34.36 -2.66
C SER A 190 36.02 -33.19 -2.69
N ALA A 191 36.56 -32.00 -2.47
CA ALA A 191 35.97 -30.70 -2.79
C ALA A 191 35.85 -30.43 -4.32
N ALA A 192 35.66 -31.47 -5.13
CA ALA A 192 35.53 -31.41 -6.59
C ALA A 192 34.08 -31.22 -7.07
N GLY A 193 33.11 -31.37 -6.17
CA GLY A 193 31.72 -30.96 -6.38
C GLY A 193 31.55 -29.44 -6.29
N LEU A 194 30.47 -28.93 -6.87
CA LEU A 194 30.05 -27.55 -6.68
C LEU A 194 29.57 -27.39 -5.22
N LYS A 195 30.32 -26.62 -4.43
CA LYS A 195 30.02 -26.42 -3.01
C LYS A 195 28.91 -25.38 -2.85
N VAL A 196 27.71 -25.82 -2.46
CA VAL A 196 26.65 -24.93 -1.99
C VAL A 196 26.81 -24.75 -0.48
N LYS A 197 27.06 -23.51 -0.07
CA LYS A 197 27.11 -23.13 1.34
C LYS A 197 25.77 -23.40 2.02
N THR A 198 25.83 -23.87 3.26
CA THR A 198 24.65 -24.10 4.10
C THR A 198 23.80 -22.83 4.22
N GLU A 199 24.45 -21.68 4.38
CA GLU A 199 23.80 -20.36 4.55
C GLU A 199 23.05 -19.92 3.28
N GLU A 200 23.64 -20.10 2.09
CA GLU A 200 23.00 -19.75 0.80
C GLU A 200 21.74 -20.59 0.56
N MET A 201 21.82 -21.89 0.87
CA MET A 201 20.69 -22.80 0.77
C MET A 201 19.60 -22.46 1.79
N GLN A 202 19.94 -22.27 3.07
CA GLN A 202 18.99 -21.84 4.10
C GLN A 202 18.35 -20.49 3.77
N CYS A 203 19.09 -19.53 3.24
CA CYS A 203 18.59 -18.21 2.86
C CYS A 203 17.52 -18.32 1.77
N GLN A 204 17.80 -19.08 0.70
CA GLN A 204 16.86 -19.30 -0.39
C GLN A 204 15.62 -20.10 0.06
N VAL A 205 15.80 -21.12 0.90
CA VAL A 205 14.69 -21.95 1.42
C VAL A 205 13.82 -21.15 2.39
N CYS A 206 14.40 -20.31 3.25
CA CYS A 206 13.64 -19.38 4.09
C CYS A 206 12.82 -18.38 3.26
N TYR A 207 13.37 -17.84 2.18
CA TYR A 207 12.62 -16.94 1.29
C TYR A 207 11.43 -17.64 0.62
N ASP A 208 11.65 -18.83 0.06
CA ASP A 208 10.63 -19.61 -0.64
C ASP A 208 9.54 -20.14 0.31
N LEU A 209 9.90 -20.59 1.53
CA LEU A 209 8.95 -20.96 2.59
C LEU A 209 8.17 -19.76 3.13
N GLY A 210 8.84 -18.63 3.37
CA GLY A 210 8.20 -17.39 3.82
C GLY A 210 7.11 -16.96 2.85
N ALA A 211 7.39 -17.00 1.53
CA ALA A 211 6.42 -16.69 0.50
C ALA A 211 5.23 -17.68 0.47
N ALA A 212 5.49 -18.98 0.66
CA ALA A 212 4.44 -20.00 0.73
C ALA A 212 3.51 -19.79 1.95
N TYR A 213 4.09 -19.60 3.13
CA TYR A 213 3.34 -19.31 4.37
C TYR A 213 2.56 -17.99 4.26
N PHE A 214 3.15 -16.95 3.69
CA PHE A 214 2.46 -15.66 3.49
C PHE A 214 1.23 -15.79 2.59
N GLN A 215 1.31 -16.62 1.54
CA GLN A 215 0.16 -16.92 0.68
C GLN A 215 -0.93 -17.71 1.43
N GLN A 216 -0.54 -18.69 2.26
CA GLN A 216 -1.47 -19.45 3.10
C GLN A 216 -2.11 -18.61 4.22
N GLY A 217 -1.44 -17.54 4.65
CA GLY A 217 -1.92 -16.59 5.66
C GLY A 217 -3.26 -15.94 5.31
N SER A 218 -3.62 -15.86 4.03
CA SER A 218 -4.94 -15.39 3.58
C SER A 218 -6.10 -16.29 4.07
N THR A 219 -5.83 -17.58 4.33
CA THR A 219 -6.79 -18.57 4.84
C THR A 219 -6.61 -18.83 6.34
N ASN A 220 -5.39 -18.75 6.86
CA ASN A 220 -5.09 -18.98 8.28
C ASN A 220 -4.10 -17.91 8.81
N SER A 221 -4.63 -16.94 9.57
CA SER A 221 -3.84 -15.81 10.07
C SER A 221 -2.67 -16.19 10.99
N ALA A 222 -2.69 -17.35 11.64
CA ALA A 222 -1.57 -17.79 12.48
C ALA A 222 -0.29 -18.09 11.65
N VAL A 223 -0.45 -18.44 10.37
CA VAL A 223 0.67 -18.79 9.48
C VAL A 223 1.51 -17.55 9.10
N TYR A 224 1.00 -16.33 9.33
CA TYR A 224 1.80 -15.11 9.16
C TYR A 224 2.96 -15.00 10.16
N GLU A 225 2.89 -15.65 11.34
CA GLU A 225 4.00 -15.70 12.29
C GLU A 225 5.17 -16.49 11.73
N ASN A 226 4.90 -17.68 11.19
CA ASN A 226 5.90 -18.51 10.50
C ASN A 226 6.47 -17.78 9.27
N ALA A 227 5.62 -17.12 8.47
CA ALA A 227 6.07 -16.30 7.34
C ALA A 227 7.03 -15.18 7.80
N ARG A 228 6.68 -14.47 8.88
CA ARG A 228 7.49 -13.41 9.47
C ARG A 228 8.87 -13.95 9.88
N GLU A 229 8.91 -15.03 10.66
CA GLU A 229 10.15 -15.67 11.10
C GLU A 229 11.07 -15.98 9.91
N LYS A 230 10.55 -16.62 8.85
CA LYS A 230 11.37 -16.99 7.69
C LYS A 230 11.83 -15.77 6.88
N PHE A 231 11.02 -14.73 6.70
CA PHE A 231 11.48 -13.50 6.03
C PHE A 231 12.54 -12.73 6.83
N PHE A 232 12.40 -12.64 8.16
CA PHE A 232 13.42 -12.02 9.00
C PHE A 232 14.72 -12.82 8.99
N ARG A 233 14.65 -14.15 9.10
CA ARG A 233 15.84 -15.00 8.97
C ARG A 233 16.49 -14.90 7.60
N THR A 234 15.71 -14.73 6.54
CA THR A 234 16.22 -14.45 5.19
C THR A 234 17.02 -13.15 5.16
N LYS A 235 16.48 -12.07 5.75
CA LYS A 235 17.11 -10.74 5.80
C LYS A 235 18.43 -10.74 6.58
N GLU A 236 18.50 -11.50 7.68
CA GLU A 236 19.74 -11.76 8.42
C GLU A 236 20.78 -12.47 7.56
N LEU A 237 20.41 -13.61 6.96
CA LEU A 237 21.32 -14.41 6.14
C LEU A 237 21.85 -13.65 4.91
N ILE A 238 21.07 -12.77 4.28
CA ILE A 238 21.56 -11.90 3.19
C ILE A 238 22.71 -10.99 3.67
N ALA A 239 22.59 -10.43 4.88
CA ALA A 239 23.63 -9.58 5.46
C ALA A 239 24.92 -10.36 5.80
N GLU A 240 24.80 -11.65 6.13
CA GLU A 240 25.93 -12.56 6.40
C GLU A 240 26.61 -13.08 5.12
N ILE A 241 25.84 -13.35 4.05
CA ILE A 241 26.35 -13.93 2.79
C ILE A 241 27.09 -12.89 1.93
N GLY A 242 26.59 -11.64 1.89
CA GLY A 242 27.15 -10.58 1.07
C GLY A 242 26.94 -10.76 -0.44
N SER A 243 27.58 -9.90 -1.25
CA SER A 243 27.34 -9.77 -2.71
C SER A 243 27.94 -10.87 -3.60
N LEU A 244 28.32 -12.02 -3.04
CA LEU A 244 29.06 -13.08 -3.73
C LEU A 244 28.29 -14.42 -3.84
N SER A 245 26.97 -14.44 -3.59
CA SER A 245 26.18 -15.66 -3.72
C SER A 245 26.07 -16.13 -5.17
N LEU A 246 26.43 -17.39 -5.44
CA LEU A 246 26.30 -18.01 -6.77
C LEU A 246 24.98 -18.79 -6.94
N HIS A 247 24.31 -19.11 -5.82
CA HIS A 247 23.17 -20.05 -5.78
C HIS A 247 21.93 -19.49 -5.06
N CYS A 248 21.93 -18.21 -4.71
CA CYS A 248 20.83 -17.53 -4.03
C CYS A 248 20.26 -16.43 -4.94
N THR A 249 18.95 -16.47 -5.21
CA THR A 249 18.25 -15.53 -6.11
C THR A 249 17.06 -14.91 -5.37
N ILE A 250 17.34 -13.87 -4.59
CA ILE A 250 16.32 -13.19 -3.77
C ILE A 250 16.03 -11.79 -4.34
N ASP A 251 14.73 -11.47 -4.44
CA ASP A 251 14.25 -10.13 -4.77
C ASP A 251 14.19 -9.30 -3.48
N GLU A 252 15.29 -8.61 -3.16
CA GLU A 252 15.41 -7.78 -1.95
C GLU A 252 14.27 -6.77 -1.78
N LYS A 253 13.78 -6.19 -2.88
CA LYS A 253 12.67 -5.21 -2.85
C LYS A 253 11.37 -5.89 -2.42
N ARG A 254 11.13 -7.11 -2.88
CA ARG A 254 9.97 -7.91 -2.49
C ARG A 254 10.09 -8.44 -1.07
N LEU A 255 11.28 -8.88 -0.66
CA LEU A 255 11.56 -9.26 0.74
C LEU A 255 11.27 -8.09 1.69
N ALA A 256 11.72 -6.87 1.38
CA ALA A 256 11.42 -5.69 2.18
C ALA A 256 9.90 -5.43 2.30
N GLY A 257 9.16 -5.58 1.20
CA GLY A 257 7.69 -5.49 1.19
C GLY A 257 7.01 -6.57 2.04
N TYR A 258 7.51 -7.82 1.98
CA TYR A 258 7.02 -8.92 2.81
C TYR A 258 7.29 -8.69 4.30
N CYS A 259 8.50 -8.27 4.68
CA CYS A 259 8.81 -7.92 6.07
C CYS A 259 7.87 -6.83 6.60
N GLN A 260 7.69 -5.74 5.84
CA GLN A 260 6.80 -4.64 6.22
C GLN A 260 5.33 -5.08 6.36
N ALA A 261 4.85 -5.98 5.48
CA ALA A 261 3.52 -6.56 5.59
C ALA A 261 3.40 -7.46 6.82
N CYS A 262 4.38 -8.32 7.08
CA CYS A 262 4.42 -9.21 8.25
C CYS A 262 4.47 -8.44 9.58
N ASP A 263 5.22 -7.35 9.69
CA ASP A 263 5.23 -6.51 10.90
C ASP A 263 3.90 -5.78 11.15
N VAL A 264 3.14 -5.49 10.09
CA VAL A 264 1.77 -4.97 10.23
C VAL A 264 0.81 -6.09 10.62
N LEU A 265 0.91 -7.28 10.02
CA LEU A 265 -0.02 -8.39 10.23
C LEU A 265 0.16 -9.09 11.58
N VAL A 266 1.41 -9.29 12.03
CA VAL A 266 1.76 -9.97 13.28
C VAL A 266 2.18 -8.94 14.33
N PRO A 267 1.38 -8.73 15.40
CA PRO A 267 1.80 -7.86 16.49
C PRO A 267 2.96 -8.50 17.26
N SER A 268 4.13 -7.88 17.26
CA SER A 268 5.25 -8.31 18.11
C SER A 268 4.96 -8.01 19.58
N SER A 269 5.05 -9.02 20.45
CA SER A 269 5.11 -8.83 21.91
C SER A 269 6.38 -8.08 22.34
N ASP A 270 7.46 -8.25 21.57
CA ASP A 270 8.79 -7.82 21.96
C ASP A 270 9.10 -6.46 21.34
N SER A 271 9.11 -5.44 22.18
CA SER A 271 9.29 -4.02 21.83
C SER A 271 10.75 -3.61 21.61
N THR A 272 11.65 -4.56 21.35
CA THR A 272 13.10 -4.35 21.34
C THR A 272 13.72 -4.62 19.97
N SER A 273 14.58 -3.67 19.54
CA SER A 273 15.59 -3.75 18.46
C SER A 273 15.26 -3.33 17.02
N GLN A 274 14.06 -2.90 16.64
CA GLN A 274 13.83 -2.33 15.29
C GLN A 274 13.14 -0.96 15.32
N GLN A 275 13.70 0.00 14.56
CA GLN A 275 13.07 1.30 14.30
C GLN A 275 11.81 1.07 13.46
N LEU A 276 10.66 1.02 14.13
CA LEU A 276 9.37 0.95 13.47
C LEU A 276 9.19 2.17 12.56
N THR A 277 8.93 1.93 11.28
CA THR A 277 8.61 3.00 10.33
C THR A 277 7.36 3.76 10.78
N PRO A 278 7.22 5.07 10.51
CA PRO A 278 5.98 5.81 10.79
C PRO A 278 4.73 5.13 10.19
N TYR A 279 4.89 4.43 9.06
CA TYR A 279 3.84 3.64 8.43
C TYR A 279 3.37 2.46 9.31
N SER A 280 4.30 1.66 9.85
CA SER A 280 3.95 0.52 10.71
C SER A 280 3.44 0.96 12.07
N GLN A 281 3.98 2.04 12.65
CA GLN A 281 3.47 2.65 13.87
C GLN A 281 1.98 3.02 13.74
N VAL A 282 1.59 3.73 12.68
CA VAL A 282 0.18 4.11 12.44
C VAL A 282 -0.74 2.89 12.40
N HIS A 283 -0.36 1.80 11.74
CA HIS A 283 -1.15 0.56 11.72
C HIS A 283 -1.28 -0.09 13.10
N ILE A 284 -0.22 -0.08 13.91
CA ILE A 284 -0.25 -0.59 15.29
C ILE A 284 -1.21 0.26 16.14
N CYS A 285 -1.11 1.59 16.08
CA CYS A 285 -2.00 2.50 16.82
C CYS A 285 -3.47 2.39 16.39
N LEU A 286 -3.74 2.16 15.09
CA LEU A 286 -5.09 1.93 14.57
C LEU A 286 -5.70 0.59 15.03
N ARG A 287 -4.87 -0.42 15.30
CA ARG A 287 -5.29 -1.71 15.87
C ARG A 287 -5.49 -1.64 17.39
N SER A 288 -4.60 -0.96 18.11
CA SER A 288 -4.71 -0.80 19.57
C SER A 288 -5.80 0.19 20.00
N GLY A 289 -6.26 1.06 19.09
CA GLY A 289 -7.21 2.13 19.41
C GLY A 289 -6.53 3.41 19.94
N ASN A 290 -5.20 3.50 19.89
CA ASN A 290 -4.42 4.66 20.33
C ASN A 290 -4.48 5.81 19.31
N TYR A 291 -5.66 6.33 19.00
CA TYR A 291 -5.83 7.32 17.94
C TYR A 291 -5.12 8.66 18.18
N GLN A 292 -4.85 9.02 19.45
CA GLN A 292 -4.06 10.23 19.78
C GLN A 292 -2.61 10.12 19.28
N GLU A 293 -2.04 8.91 19.28
CA GLU A 293 -0.69 8.65 18.80
C GLU A 293 -0.62 8.77 17.26
N VAL A 294 -1.67 8.33 16.54
CA VAL A 294 -1.82 8.55 15.09
C VAL A 294 -1.82 10.04 14.75
N ILE A 295 -2.53 10.85 15.54
CA ILE A 295 -2.58 12.32 15.36
C ILE A 295 -1.19 12.93 15.57
N GLN A 296 -0.48 12.52 16.62
CA GLN A 296 0.87 12.99 16.91
C GLN A 296 1.87 12.65 15.79
N ILE A 297 1.85 11.41 15.27
CA ILE A 297 2.64 10.98 14.10
C ILE A 297 2.30 11.82 12.87
N PHE A 298 1.02 12.14 12.64
CA PHE A 298 0.61 12.92 11.47
C PHE A 298 1.07 14.38 11.55
N ILE A 299 1.09 14.98 12.75
CA ILE A 299 1.63 16.33 13.00
C ILE A 299 3.15 16.35 12.77
N GLU A 300 3.89 15.38 13.30
CA GLU A 300 5.35 15.28 13.08
C GLU A 300 5.69 15.09 11.60
N ASP A 301 4.95 14.23 10.89
CA ASP A 301 5.19 13.98 9.48
C ASP A 301 4.82 15.17 8.58
N ASN A 302 4.05 16.15 9.05
CA ASN A 302 3.89 17.42 8.30
C ASN A 302 5.20 18.18 8.14
N LEU A 303 6.21 17.92 8.97
CA LEU A 303 7.57 18.45 8.84
C LEU A 303 8.50 17.51 8.04
N THR A 304 8.43 16.19 8.27
CA THR A 304 9.37 15.22 7.66
C THR A 304 9.00 14.82 6.23
N LEU A 305 7.72 14.99 5.86
CA LEU A 305 7.13 14.64 4.57
C LEU A 305 7.20 13.14 4.19
N SER A 306 7.47 12.23 5.13
CA SER A 306 7.78 10.82 4.84
C SER A 306 6.58 9.94 4.47
N LEU A 307 5.38 10.20 5.01
CA LEU A 307 4.20 9.37 4.80
C LEU A 307 3.47 9.71 3.47
N PRO A 308 3.17 8.71 2.62
CA PRO A 308 2.39 8.93 1.41
C PRO A 308 0.99 9.52 1.66
N VAL A 309 0.63 10.54 0.89
CA VAL A 309 -0.69 11.20 0.95
C VAL A 309 -1.85 10.20 0.80
N GLN A 310 -1.71 9.23 -0.11
CA GLN A 310 -2.73 8.20 -0.36
C GLN A 310 -2.98 7.31 0.87
N PHE A 311 -1.94 7.06 1.66
CA PHE A 311 -2.06 6.31 2.93
C PHE A 311 -2.83 7.13 3.97
N ARG A 312 -2.45 8.39 4.20
CA ARG A 312 -3.21 9.33 5.07
C ARG A 312 -4.69 9.42 4.71
N GLN A 313 -5.00 9.50 3.41
CA GLN A 313 -6.38 9.52 2.91
C GLN A 313 -7.09 8.16 3.08
N SER A 314 -6.37 7.05 3.06
CA SER A 314 -6.93 5.72 3.39
C SER A 314 -7.29 5.64 4.87
N VAL A 315 -6.38 6.05 5.77
CA VAL A 315 -6.61 6.07 7.22
C VAL A 315 -7.82 6.94 7.57
N LEU A 316 -7.91 8.15 7.02
CA LEU A 316 -9.06 9.03 7.26
C LEU A 316 -10.39 8.42 6.79
N ARG A 317 -10.41 7.73 5.63
CA ARG A 317 -11.60 7.03 5.13
C ARG A 317 -11.99 5.83 6.01
N GLU A 318 -11.02 5.10 6.55
CA GLU A 318 -11.27 4.01 7.49
C GLU A 318 -11.88 4.54 8.80
N LEU A 319 -11.33 5.62 9.36
CA LEU A 319 -11.85 6.26 10.58
C LEU A 319 -13.28 6.77 10.38
N PHE A 320 -13.57 7.46 9.27
CA PHE A 320 -14.94 7.89 8.95
C PHE A 320 -15.90 6.70 8.82
N LYS A 321 -15.47 5.59 8.20
CA LYS A 321 -16.29 4.38 8.11
C LYS A 321 -16.58 3.78 9.50
N LYS A 322 -15.59 3.77 10.40
CA LYS A 322 -15.76 3.32 11.79
C LYS A 322 -16.67 4.26 12.60
N ALA A 323 -16.57 5.58 12.41
CA ALA A 323 -17.45 6.55 13.06
C ALA A 323 -18.91 6.38 12.62
N GLN A 324 -19.16 6.26 11.31
CA GLN A 324 -20.49 6.00 10.72
C GLN A 324 -21.12 4.68 11.17
N GLN A 325 -20.34 3.75 11.73
CA GLN A 325 -20.83 2.49 12.30
C GLN A 325 -21.33 2.63 13.76
N GLY A 326 -21.42 3.86 14.29
CA GLY A 326 -22.07 4.16 15.57
C GLY A 326 -21.10 4.48 16.72
N ASN A 327 -19.87 4.92 16.42
CA ASN A 327 -18.90 5.32 17.45
C ASN A 327 -18.62 6.82 17.37
N GLU A 328 -19.48 7.62 18.02
CA GLU A 328 -19.40 9.10 18.04
C GLU A 328 -18.08 9.62 18.62
N ALA A 329 -17.41 8.87 19.50
CA ALA A 329 -16.10 9.25 20.03
C ALA A 329 -15.00 9.30 18.94
N LEU A 330 -15.24 8.69 17.77
CA LEU A 330 -14.35 8.80 16.61
C LEU A 330 -14.59 10.07 15.78
N ASP A 331 -15.68 10.83 15.95
CA ASP A 331 -15.91 12.03 15.15
C ASP A 331 -14.91 13.15 15.46
N GLU A 332 -14.53 13.31 16.74
CA GLU A 332 -13.46 14.23 17.15
C GLU A 332 -12.11 13.80 16.55
N ILE A 333 -11.81 12.51 16.58
CA ILE A 333 -10.61 11.92 15.98
C ILE A 333 -10.61 12.11 14.45
N CYS A 334 -11.73 11.88 13.78
CA CYS A 334 -11.89 12.11 12.35
C CYS A 334 -11.64 13.58 12.01
N PHE A 335 -12.13 14.52 12.81
CA PHE A 335 -11.79 15.94 12.66
C PHE A 335 -10.29 16.19 12.84
N LYS A 336 -9.67 15.70 13.91
CA LYS A 336 -8.25 15.92 14.18
C LYS A 336 -7.35 15.39 13.05
N VAL A 337 -7.61 14.18 12.56
CA VAL A 337 -6.91 13.59 11.41
C VAL A 337 -7.22 14.34 10.10
N CYS A 338 -8.47 14.79 9.89
CA CYS A 338 -8.85 15.60 8.74
C CYS A 338 -8.13 16.96 8.72
N ALA A 339 -7.99 17.63 9.87
CA ALA A 339 -7.24 18.87 10.01
C ALA A 339 -5.74 18.67 9.71
N CYS A 340 -5.13 17.59 10.23
CA CYS A 340 -3.74 17.23 9.92
C CYS A 340 -3.52 17.01 8.42
N ASN A 341 -4.40 16.24 7.77
CA ASN A 341 -4.36 16.02 6.33
C ASN A 341 -4.59 17.31 5.54
N THR A 342 -5.49 18.19 5.99
CA THR A 342 -5.78 19.46 5.33
C THR A 342 -4.56 20.39 5.38
N VAL A 343 -3.94 20.55 6.56
CA VAL A 343 -2.70 21.31 6.73
C VAL A 343 -1.58 20.75 5.86
N ARG A 344 -1.43 19.42 5.79
CA ARG A 344 -0.47 18.77 4.88
C ARG A 344 -0.73 19.11 3.41
N ASP A 345 -1.98 19.05 2.98
CA ASP A 345 -2.39 19.35 1.61
C ASP A 345 -2.07 20.81 1.26
N ILE A 346 -2.30 21.76 2.17
CA ILE A 346 -1.98 23.19 2.00
C ILE A 346 -0.48 23.44 1.90
N LEU A 347 0.35 22.78 2.74
CA LEU A 347 1.80 22.91 2.69
C LEU A 347 2.36 22.41 1.35
N GLU A 348 1.80 21.34 0.79
CA GLU A 348 2.14 20.84 -0.55
C GLU A 348 1.48 21.63 -1.71
N GLY A 349 0.69 22.67 -1.42
CA GLY A 349 0.00 23.48 -2.44
C GLY A 349 -1.16 22.76 -3.14
N ARG A 350 -1.71 21.72 -2.52
CA ARG A 350 -2.87 20.94 -3.02
C ARG A 350 -4.19 21.54 -2.51
N THR A 351 -5.29 21.17 -3.18
CA THR A 351 -6.63 21.67 -2.87
C THR A 351 -7.19 21.10 -1.56
N ILE A 352 -7.85 21.93 -0.76
CA ILE A 352 -8.55 21.53 0.47
C ILE A 352 -9.68 20.54 0.14
N SER A 353 -9.75 19.43 0.89
CA SER A 353 -10.76 18.38 0.67
C SER A 353 -12.14 18.77 1.22
N VAL A 354 -13.21 18.31 0.56
CA VAL A 354 -14.60 18.64 0.93
C VAL A 354 -14.97 18.25 2.36
N GLN A 355 -14.38 17.18 2.90
CA GLN A 355 -14.62 16.71 4.26
C GLN A 355 -14.19 17.73 5.33
N PHE A 356 -13.15 18.53 5.06
CA PHE A 356 -12.76 19.62 5.96
C PHE A 356 -13.87 20.66 6.05
N ASN A 357 -14.36 21.13 4.90
CA ASN A 357 -15.44 22.11 4.83
C ASN A 357 -16.73 21.61 5.50
N GLN A 358 -17.03 20.31 5.38
CA GLN A 358 -18.19 19.69 6.07
C GLN A 358 -18.01 19.68 7.59
N LEU A 359 -16.86 19.24 8.12
CA LEU A 359 -16.61 19.18 9.56
C LEU A 359 -16.40 20.56 10.21
N PHE A 360 -15.99 21.55 9.42
CA PHE A 360 -15.69 22.92 9.83
C PHE A 360 -16.83 23.91 9.53
N LEU A 361 -17.95 23.45 8.95
CA LEU A 361 -19.14 24.28 8.65
C LEU A 361 -19.74 24.94 9.90
N ARG A 362 -19.65 24.25 11.05
CA ARG A 362 -19.97 24.78 12.37
C ARG A 362 -18.81 24.43 13.32
N PRO A 363 -17.79 25.30 13.40
CA PRO A 363 -16.68 25.08 14.31
C PRO A 363 -17.12 25.38 15.75
N ASN A 364 -16.47 24.72 16.70
CA ASN A 364 -16.49 25.10 18.11
C ASN A 364 -15.08 25.62 18.49
N LYS A 365 -14.92 26.12 19.71
CA LYS A 365 -13.62 26.64 20.17
C LYS A 365 -12.48 25.62 20.00
N GLU A 366 -12.69 24.39 20.47
CA GLU A 366 -11.70 23.30 20.45
C GLU A 366 -11.23 22.93 19.04
N LYS A 367 -12.14 22.93 18.04
CA LYS A 367 -11.80 22.68 16.64
C LYS A 367 -10.89 23.78 16.06
N ILE A 368 -11.11 25.04 16.43
CA ILE A 368 -10.25 26.15 16.02
C ILE A 368 -8.90 26.05 16.73
N ASP A 369 -8.89 25.87 18.06
CA ASP A 369 -7.68 25.79 18.87
C ASP A 369 -6.77 24.65 18.38
N PHE A 370 -7.34 23.46 18.11
CA PHE A 370 -6.60 22.34 17.52
C PHE A 370 -6.09 22.62 16.10
N LEU A 371 -6.88 23.29 15.24
CA LEU A 371 -6.42 23.68 13.91
C LEU A 371 -5.21 24.63 14.00
N LEU A 372 -5.23 25.58 14.93
CA LEU A 372 -4.13 26.51 15.17
C LEU A 372 -2.90 25.80 15.74
N GLU A 373 -3.07 24.84 16.65
CA GLU A 373 -1.99 23.97 17.14
C GLU A 373 -1.30 23.24 15.98
N VAL A 374 -2.07 22.53 15.15
CA VAL A 374 -1.55 21.77 14.01
C VAL A 374 -0.84 22.70 13.01
N CYS A 375 -1.42 23.85 12.67
CA CYS A 375 -0.79 24.82 11.77
C CYS A 375 0.56 25.31 12.31
N SER A 376 0.64 25.58 13.61
CA SER A 376 1.84 26.12 14.27
C SER A 376 2.94 25.06 14.38
N ARG A 377 2.58 23.82 14.73
CA ARG A 377 3.53 22.70 14.82
C ARG A 377 4.01 22.23 13.45
N SER A 378 3.23 22.45 12.39
CA SER A 378 3.57 22.06 11.01
C SER A 378 4.38 23.11 10.23
N VAL A 379 4.56 24.33 10.76
CA VAL A 379 5.35 25.40 10.12
C VAL A 379 6.43 25.89 11.07
N ASN A 380 7.66 25.41 10.86
CA ASN A 380 8.82 25.99 11.53
C ASN A 380 9.09 27.39 10.94
N LEU A 381 8.63 28.46 11.61
CA LEU A 381 8.71 29.84 11.12
C LEU A 381 10.14 30.33 10.81
N GLU A 382 11.15 29.79 11.49
CA GLU A 382 12.56 30.14 11.27
C GLU A 382 13.14 29.49 10.00
N LYS A 383 12.74 28.25 9.70
CA LYS A 383 13.31 27.41 8.62
C LYS A 383 12.41 27.26 7.39
N ALA A 384 11.13 27.58 7.49
CA ALA A 384 10.17 27.43 6.40
C ALA A 384 10.43 28.43 5.26
N SER A 385 10.30 27.96 4.02
CA SER A 385 10.39 28.80 2.83
C SER A 385 9.26 29.84 2.79
N GLU A 386 9.51 30.93 2.07
CA GLU A 386 8.53 31.99 1.87
C GLU A 386 7.25 31.49 1.18
N SER A 387 7.36 30.46 0.33
CA SER A 387 6.20 29.79 -0.28
C SER A 387 5.32 29.07 0.75
N LEU A 388 5.89 28.36 1.72
CA LEU A 388 5.14 27.67 2.76
C LEU A 388 4.45 28.68 3.71
N LYS A 389 5.15 29.77 4.04
CA LYS A 389 4.60 30.89 4.81
C LYS A 389 3.42 31.54 4.07
N GLY A 390 3.58 31.81 2.76
CA GLY A 390 2.52 32.32 1.90
C GLY A 390 1.30 31.42 1.81
N ASN A 391 1.50 30.10 1.63
CA ASN A 391 0.41 29.11 1.59
C ASN A 391 -0.36 29.08 2.92
N MET A 392 0.35 29.06 4.06
CA MET A 392 -0.28 29.07 5.38
C MET A 392 -1.02 30.39 5.67
N ALA A 393 -0.42 31.54 5.31
CA ALA A 393 -1.06 32.85 5.43
C ALA A 393 -2.36 32.94 4.61
N ALA A 394 -2.31 32.48 3.35
CA ALA A 394 -3.48 32.43 2.48
C ALA A 394 -4.57 31.50 3.02
N PHE A 395 -4.20 30.33 3.55
CA PHE A 395 -5.15 29.42 4.19
C PHE A 395 -5.84 30.06 5.39
N LEU A 396 -5.10 30.57 6.37
CA LEU A 396 -5.69 31.16 7.58
C LEU A 396 -6.58 32.36 7.25
N LYS A 397 -6.18 33.19 6.28
CA LYS A 397 -7.01 34.30 5.75
C LYS A 397 -8.32 33.79 5.16
N ASN A 398 -8.28 32.73 4.33
CA ASN A 398 -9.47 32.12 3.73
C ASN A 398 -10.37 31.44 4.77
N VAL A 399 -9.79 30.82 5.80
CA VAL A 399 -10.56 30.28 6.95
C VAL A 399 -11.31 31.40 7.65
N CYS A 400 -10.65 32.52 8.00
CA CYS A 400 -11.35 33.68 8.58
C CYS A 400 -12.47 34.22 7.69
N LEU A 401 -12.27 34.26 6.37
CA LEU A 401 -13.29 34.70 5.41
C LEU A 401 -14.49 33.75 5.31
N GLY A 402 -14.38 32.50 5.77
CA GLY A 402 -15.48 31.53 5.82
C GLY A 402 -16.31 31.56 7.11
N LEU A 403 -15.87 32.25 8.16
CA LEU A 403 -16.53 32.24 9.47
C LEU A 403 -17.57 33.36 9.59
N GLU A 404 -18.77 33.02 10.08
CA GLU A 404 -19.84 34.00 10.33
C GLU A 404 -19.68 34.68 11.69
N ASP A 405 -19.27 33.94 12.72
CA ASP A 405 -19.06 34.48 14.08
C ASP A 405 -17.71 35.18 14.21
N LEU A 406 -17.77 36.49 14.50
CA LEU A 406 -16.60 37.33 14.76
C LEU A 406 -15.76 36.83 15.95
N GLN A 407 -16.32 36.09 16.91
CA GLN A 407 -15.56 35.52 18.03
C GLN A 407 -14.45 34.58 17.55
N TYR A 408 -14.76 33.67 16.63
CA TYR A 408 -13.77 32.76 16.05
C TYR A 408 -12.77 33.49 15.14
N VAL A 409 -13.22 34.51 14.40
CA VAL A 409 -12.32 35.38 13.62
C VAL A 409 -11.32 36.09 14.54
N PHE A 410 -11.78 36.65 15.67
CA PHE A 410 -10.89 37.30 16.63
C PHE A 410 -9.89 36.31 17.23
N MET A 411 -10.35 35.12 17.63
CA MET A 411 -9.50 34.07 18.18
C MET A 411 -8.36 33.68 17.24
N ILE A 412 -8.66 33.42 15.96
CA ILE A 412 -7.64 33.16 14.93
C ILE A 412 -6.72 34.37 14.74
N SER A 413 -7.29 35.59 14.64
CA SER A 413 -6.50 36.81 14.39
C SER A 413 -5.55 37.19 15.54
N SER A 414 -5.87 36.76 16.76
CA SER A 414 -5.05 36.95 17.97
C SER A 414 -3.94 35.91 18.14
N HIS A 415 -3.95 34.83 17.35
CA HIS A 415 -2.97 33.76 17.47
C HIS A 415 -1.60 34.19 16.90
N GLU A 416 -0.51 33.84 17.59
CA GLU A 416 0.86 34.24 17.25
C GLU A 416 1.25 33.90 15.80
N LEU A 417 0.90 32.70 15.33
CA LEU A 417 1.09 32.29 13.93
C LEU A 417 0.42 33.24 12.93
N PHE A 418 -0.78 33.75 13.24
CA PHE A 418 -1.50 34.67 12.35
C PHE A 418 -0.85 36.07 12.34
N ILE A 419 -0.40 36.53 13.51
CA ILE A 419 0.29 37.80 13.70
C ILE A 419 1.64 37.83 12.97
N THR A 420 2.37 36.71 12.99
CA THR A 420 3.69 36.57 12.35
C THR A 420 3.61 36.35 10.83
N LEU A 421 2.58 35.67 10.33
CA LEU A 421 2.42 35.39 8.89
C LEU A 421 1.76 36.52 8.08
N LEU A 422 0.83 37.30 8.66
CA LEU A 422 0.13 38.37 7.94
C LEU A 422 0.61 39.77 8.32
N LYS A 423 0.84 40.61 7.32
CA LYS A 423 1.20 42.02 7.49
C LYS A 423 0.09 42.79 8.23
N ASP A 424 0.48 43.75 9.04
CA ASP A 424 -0.43 44.52 9.92
C ASP A 424 -1.60 45.16 9.16
N GLU A 425 -1.33 45.71 7.97
CA GLU A 425 -2.35 46.29 7.08
C GLU A 425 -3.32 45.25 6.50
N GLU A 426 -2.86 44.04 6.18
CA GLU A 426 -3.75 42.96 5.71
C GLU A 426 -4.66 42.45 6.82
N ARG A 427 -4.15 42.41 8.06
CA ARG A 427 -4.94 42.04 9.25
C ARG A 427 -6.03 43.09 9.54
N LYS A 428 -5.70 44.39 9.45
CA LYS A 428 -6.67 45.50 9.56
C LYS A 428 -7.76 45.40 8.49
N LEU A 429 -7.37 45.21 7.23
CA LEU A 429 -8.30 45.07 6.10
C LEU A 429 -9.24 43.87 6.28
N LEU A 430 -8.72 42.72 6.71
CA LEU A 430 -9.54 41.53 6.97
C LEU A 430 -10.57 41.78 8.08
N VAL A 431 -10.17 42.34 9.21
CA VAL A 431 -11.10 42.62 10.33
C VAL A 431 -12.16 43.65 9.94
N ASP A 432 -11.81 44.68 9.16
CA ASP A 432 -12.75 45.64 8.60
C ASP A 432 -13.76 44.99 7.63
N GLN A 433 -13.30 44.13 6.71
CA GLN A 433 -14.17 43.35 5.82
C GLN A 433 -15.15 42.46 6.60
N MET A 434 -14.69 41.77 7.65
CA MET A 434 -15.54 40.91 8.48
C MET A 434 -16.56 41.72 9.29
N ARG A 435 -16.18 42.89 9.83
CA ARG A 435 -17.13 43.81 10.50
C ARG A 435 -18.17 44.38 9.53
N LYS A 436 -17.78 44.68 8.30
CA LYS A 436 -18.68 45.18 7.24
C LYS A 436 -19.65 44.11 6.71
N ARG A 437 -19.31 42.82 6.83
CA ARG A 437 -20.21 41.71 6.46
C ARG A 437 -21.43 41.62 7.39
N SER A 438 -21.25 41.90 8.68
CA SER A 438 -22.29 41.83 9.71
C SER A 438 -22.40 43.16 10.49
N PRO A 439 -22.85 44.25 9.85
CA PRO A 439 -22.83 45.58 10.46
C PRO A 439 -23.91 45.73 11.53
N ARG A 440 -23.53 46.11 12.74
CA ARG A 440 -24.46 46.45 13.83
C ARG A 440 -24.66 47.96 13.90
N VAL A 441 -25.79 48.44 13.39
CA VAL A 441 -26.20 49.85 13.50
C VAL A 441 -27.20 50.05 14.64
N ASN A 442 -27.05 51.14 15.39
CA ASN A 442 -28.02 51.57 16.40
C ASN A 442 -28.88 52.68 15.81
N LEU A 443 -30.19 52.47 15.72
CA LEU A 443 -31.15 53.47 15.22
C LEU A 443 -31.91 54.11 16.40
N CYS A 444 -32.25 55.39 16.26
CA CYS A 444 -33.10 56.06 17.24
C CYS A 444 -34.56 55.66 17.04
N ILE A 445 -35.21 55.15 18.09
CA ILE A 445 -36.65 54.83 18.11
C ILE A 445 -37.48 56.06 18.52
N LYS A 446 -36.86 57.06 19.17
CA LYS A 446 -37.57 58.27 19.63
C LYS A 446 -37.90 59.19 18.44
N PRO A 447 -39.16 59.66 18.30
CA PRO A 447 -39.50 60.72 17.37
C PRO A 447 -38.68 61.99 17.61
N VAL A 448 -38.55 62.83 16.57
CA VAL A 448 -37.83 64.11 16.67
C VAL A 448 -38.68 65.16 17.40
N THR A 449 -38.55 65.23 18.71
CA THR A 449 -39.18 66.27 19.54
C THR A 449 -38.28 67.52 19.57
N SER A 450 -38.41 68.40 18.58
CA SER A 450 -37.60 69.63 18.44
C SER A 450 -38.10 70.80 19.30
N PHE A 451 -38.77 70.53 20.42
CA PHE A 451 -39.32 71.54 21.32
C PHE A 451 -38.43 71.68 22.57
N TYR A 452 -38.29 72.90 23.09
CA TYR A 452 -37.50 73.18 24.29
C TYR A 452 -38.31 72.89 25.55
N ASP A 453 -37.74 72.25 26.56
CA ASP A 453 -38.50 71.69 27.69
C ASP A 453 -39.20 72.70 28.62
N ILE A 454 -38.87 74.00 28.54
CA ILE A 454 -39.52 75.06 29.33
C ILE A 454 -39.76 76.29 28.43
N PRO A 455 -40.85 76.33 27.64
CA PRO A 455 -41.21 77.52 26.90
C PRO A 455 -41.83 78.56 27.86
N ALA A 456 -41.38 79.82 27.76
CA ALA A 456 -41.89 80.91 28.60
C ALA A 456 -43.36 81.31 28.32
N SER A 457 -44.00 80.69 27.32
CA SER A 457 -45.41 80.90 26.99
C SER A 457 -46.24 79.66 27.28
N ALA A 458 -47.34 79.83 28.02
CA ALA A 458 -48.29 78.77 28.33
C ALA A 458 -48.90 78.11 27.07
N SER A 459 -49.12 78.87 25.99
CA SER A 459 -49.67 78.31 24.74
C SER A 459 -48.71 77.35 24.05
N VAL A 460 -47.41 77.62 24.12
CA VAL A 460 -46.36 76.75 23.58
C VAL A 460 -46.20 75.51 24.47
N ASN A 461 -46.27 75.67 25.80
CA ASN A 461 -46.22 74.53 26.73
C ASN A 461 -47.38 73.55 26.51
N ILE A 462 -48.62 74.08 26.39
CA ILE A 462 -49.81 73.26 26.12
C ILE A 462 -49.68 72.54 24.77
N GLY A 463 -49.28 73.24 23.70
CA GLY A 463 -49.06 72.60 22.39
C GLY A 463 -47.97 71.53 22.40
N GLN A 464 -46.91 71.71 23.19
CA GLN A 464 -45.85 70.73 23.38
C GLN A 464 -46.31 69.51 24.18
N LEU A 465 -47.12 69.70 25.24
CA LEU A 465 -47.74 68.61 25.99
C LEU A 465 -48.77 67.85 25.16
N GLU A 466 -49.62 68.54 24.37
CA GLU A 466 -50.53 67.90 23.40
C GLU A 466 -49.77 67.09 22.35
N HIS A 467 -48.64 67.61 21.84
CA HIS A 467 -47.78 66.88 20.91
C HIS A 467 -47.10 65.67 21.56
N GLN A 468 -46.60 65.80 22.79
CA GLN A 468 -46.06 64.66 23.55
C GLN A 468 -47.13 63.61 23.86
N LEU A 469 -48.38 64.02 24.11
CA LEU A 469 -49.52 63.13 24.32
C LEU A 469 -49.80 62.29 23.06
N ILE A 470 -49.84 62.92 21.89
CA ILE A 470 -50.05 62.24 20.59
C ILE A 470 -48.91 61.26 20.26
N LEU A 471 -47.67 61.58 20.65
CA LEU A 471 -46.49 60.72 20.43
C LEU A 471 -46.28 59.67 21.53
N SER A 472 -46.99 59.73 22.65
CA SER A 472 -46.81 58.83 23.78
C SER A 472 -47.58 57.53 23.59
N VAL A 473 -46.89 56.40 23.72
CA VAL A 473 -47.48 55.05 23.69
C VAL A 473 -47.64 54.47 25.10
N ASP A 474 -46.85 54.93 26.07
CA ASP A 474 -46.92 54.46 27.46
C ASP A 474 -48.16 55.03 28.17
N PRO A 475 -49.10 54.18 28.66
CA PRO A 475 -50.31 54.63 29.35
C PRO A 475 -50.00 55.38 30.66
N TRP A 476 -48.86 55.12 31.31
CA TRP A 476 -48.45 55.88 32.48
C TRP A 476 -48.09 57.32 32.09
N ARG A 477 -47.28 57.51 31.04
CA ARG A 477 -46.91 58.84 30.53
C ARG A 477 -48.12 59.59 29.95
N ILE A 478 -49.01 58.92 29.23
CA ILE A 478 -50.30 59.46 28.75
C ILE A 478 -51.11 60.02 29.94
N ARG A 479 -51.25 59.24 31.01
CA ARG A 479 -51.98 59.64 32.22
C ARG A 479 -51.35 60.86 32.90
N GLN A 480 -50.02 60.91 33.01
CA GLN A 480 -49.31 62.06 33.60
C GLN A 480 -49.56 63.34 32.79
N ILE A 481 -49.37 63.29 31.47
CA ILE A 481 -49.58 64.45 30.59
C ILE A 481 -51.04 64.93 30.64
N LEU A 482 -52.02 64.00 30.66
CA LEU A 482 -53.43 64.38 30.80
C LEU A 482 -53.72 65.05 32.15
N ILE A 483 -53.17 64.56 33.26
CA ILE A 483 -53.35 65.20 34.58
C ILE A 483 -52.74 66.62 34.58
N GLU A 484 -51.56 66.78 33.99
CA GLU A 484 -50.88 68.08 33.87
C GLU A 484 -51.69 69.08 33.02
N LEU A 485 -52.18 68.65 31.85
CA LEU A 485 -53.03 69.47 30.96
C LEU A 485 -54.35 69.93 31.61
N HIS A 486 -55.03 69.04 32.36
CA HIS A 486 -56.24 69.39 33.11
C HIS A 486 -55.95 70.24 34.36
N GLY A 487 -54.73 70.17 34.92
CA GLY A 487 -54.29 71.05 36.01
C GLY A 487 -53.96 72.47 35.53
N MET A 488 -53.52 72.62 34.28
CA MET A 488 -53.14 73.90 33.67
C MET A 488 -54.28 74.64 32.96
N THR A 489 -55.42 74.01 32.69
CA THR A 489 -56.52 74.59 31.89
C THR A 489 -57.90 74.32 32.49
N SER A 490 -58.82 75.27 32.34
CA SER A 490 -60.20 75.15 32.86
C SER A 490 -61.11 74.37 31.90
N GLU A 491 -61.55 73.19 32.32
CA GLU A 491 -62.61 72.35 31.70
C GLU A 491 -62.47 72.02 30.21
N ARG A 492 -61.29 72.17 29.61
CA ARG A 492 -61.05 71.76 28.22
C ARG A 492 -60.99 70.24 28.08
N GLN A 493 -61.67 69.72 27.06
CA GLN A 493 -61.61 68.31 26.68
C GLN A 493 -60.37 68.02 25.82
N PHE A 494 -59.53 67.08 26.24
CA PHE A 494 -58.27 66.71 25.55
C PHE A 494 -58.33 65.42 24.73
N TRP A 495 -59.50 64.77 24.62
CA TRP A 495 -59.66 63.57 23.78
C TRP A 495 -59.84 63.88 22.28
N THR A 496 -60.08 65.15 21.92
CA THR A 496 -60.24 65.63 20.53
C THR A 496 -58.95 66.15 19.88
N VAL A 497 -57.80 66.00 20.54
CA VAL A 497 -56.50 66.55 20.06
C VAL A 497 -55.94 65.87 18.81
N SER A 498 -56.46 64.68 18.45
CA SER A 498 -56.22 64.03 17.17
C SER A 498 -57.55 63.85 16.43
N ASN A 499 -57.54 64.11 15.11
CA ASN A 499 -58.64 63.78 14.21
C ASN A 499 -58.41 62.45 13.44
N LYS A 500 -57.29 61.78 13.73
CA LYS A 500 -57.02 60.38 13.42
C LYS A 500 -57.26 59.52 14.66
#